data_AF-A0A431ISH9-F1
#
_entry.id   AF-A0A431ISH9-F1
#
_cell.length_a   1.000
_cell.length_b   1.000
_cell.length_c   1.000
_cell.angle_alpha   90.00
_cell.angle_beta   90.00
_cell.angle_gamma   90.00
#
_symmetry.space_group_name_H-M   'P 1'
#
loop_
_entity.id
_entity.type
_entity.pdbx_description
1 polymer ?
#
loop_
_entity_poly.entity_id
_entity_poly.type
_entity_poly.pdbx_seq_one_letter_code
_entity_poly.pdbx_strand_id
1 'polypeptide(L)'
;MGTFKIEVQEFLARVVEIDAKDVQDAFAKVQMQYKNEKIVLDYNDFVDVNFIDINTQSKEDEKNILIKDIIEYIYVDEQKHFEESNKPENHIFNKLKRLKLLID
;
A
#
# COMPACT_ATOMS: atom_id res chain seq x y z
N MET A 1 -0.24 -28.93 22.43
CA MET A 1 0.46 -28.33 21.27
C MET A 1 -0.58 -27.97 20.23
N GLY A 2 -0.51 -26.76 19.67
CA GLY A 2 -1.44 -26.27 18.65
C GLY A 2 -0.72 -26.02 17.33
N THR A 3 -1.47 -26.00 16.23
CA THR A 3 -0.95 -25.66 14.90
C THR A 3 -1.13 -24.17 14.65
N PHE A 4 -0.06 -23.50 14.25
CA PHE A 4 -0.07 -22.09 13.88
C PHE A 4 0.23 -21.96 12.39
N LYS A 5 -0.38 -20.97 11.75
CA LYS A 5 -0.13 -20.64 10.35
C LYS A 5 0.62 -19.32 10.31
N ILE A 6 1.87 -19.37 9.86
CA ILE A 6 2.74 -18.20 9.73
C ILE A 6 3.09 -18.10 8.26
N GLU A 7 2.81 -16.95 7.67
CA GLU A 7 3.25 -16.58 6.34
C GLU A 7 4.67 -15.99 6.44
N VAL A 8 5.55 -16.44 5.55
CA VAL A 8 6.92 -15.95 5.43
C VAL A 8 7.03 -15.26 4.07
N GLN A 9 7.32 -13.96 4.07
CA GLN A 9 7.47 -13.16 2.86
C GLN A 9 8.90 -12.64 2.76
N GLU A 10 9.54 -12.85 1.61
CA GLU A 10 10.87 -12.30 1.32
C GLU A 10 10.74 -11.13 0.35
N PHE A 11 11.41 -10.02 0.65
CA PHE A 11 11.50 -8.86 -0.22
C PHE A 11 12.86 -8.86 -0.92
N LEU A 12 12.85 -9.04 -2.24
CA LEU A 12 14.03 -8.97 -3.09
C LEU A 12 13.99 -7.68 -3.92
N ALA A 13 15.11 -6.95 -3.98
CA ALA A 13 15.19 -5.72 -4.75
C ALA A 13 16.56 -5.57 -5.44
N ARG A 14 16.50 -5.16 -6.70
CA ARG A 14 17.68 -4.81 -7.50
C ARG A 14 17.42 -3.54 -8.29
N VAL A 15 18.41 -2.64 -8.31
CA VAL A 15 18.41 -1.48 -9.19
C VAL A 15 18.90 -1.90 -10.58
N VAL A 16 18.12 -1.58 -11.61
CA VAL A 16 18.46 -1.91 -13.01
C VAL A 16 18.56 -0.64 -13.84
N GLU A 17 19.62 -0.54 -14.63
CA GLU A 17 19.81 0.54 -15.60
C GLU A 17 19.29 0.10 -16.96
N ILE A 18 18.50 0.97 -17.62
CA ILE A 18 17.89 0.66 -18.91
C ILE A 18 17.76 1.91 -19.78
N ASP A 19 18.05 1.75 -21.07
CA ASP A 19 17.82 2.79 -22.06
C ASP A 19 16.34 2.88 -22.43
N ALA A 20 15.74 4.02 -22.15
CA ALA A 20 14.34 4.31 -22.42
C ALA A 20 14.12 5.74 -22.88
N LYS A 21 13.02 5.96 -23.60
CA LYS A 21 12.65 7.30 -24.11
C LYS A 21 12.11 8.21 -23.00
N ASP A 22 11.42 7.60 -22.04
CA ASP A 22 10.84 8.24 -20.87
C ASP A 22 10.67 7.20 -19.74
N VAL A 23 10.21 7.67 -18.58
CA VAL A 23 10.03 6.82 -17.40
C VAL A 23 8.99 5.71 -17.62
N GLN A 24 7.91 5.98 -18.37
CA GLN A 24 6.86 4.98 -18.62
C GLN A 24 7.38 3.88 -19.55
N ASP A 25 8.14 4.23 -20.59
CA ASP A 25 8.86 3.29 -21.47
C ASP A 25 9.87 2.46 -20.67
N ALA A 26 10.59 3.07 -19.71
CA ALA A 26 11.52 2.37 -18.83
C ALA A 26 10.79 1.30 -17.98
N PHE A 27 9.68 1.68 -17.34
CA PHE A 27 8.86 0.75 -16.56
C PHE A 27 8.33 -0.41 -17.42
N ALA A 28 7.78 -0.12 -18.60
CA ALA A 28 7.25 -1.14 -19.49
C ALA A 28 8.34 -2.12 -19.95
N LYS A 29 9.53 -1.62 -20.27
CA LYS A 29 10.67 -2.47 -20.67
C LYS A 29 11.18 -3.33 -19.53
N VAL A 30 11.34 -2.79 -18.32
CA VAL A 30 11.78 -3.57 -17.15
C VAL A 30 10.76 -4.67 -16.83
N GLN A 31 9.46 -4.35 -16.83
CA GLN A 31 8.41 -5.35 -16.63
C GLN A 31 8.47 -6.47 -17.68
N MET A 32 8.67 -6.12 -18.95
CA MET A 32 8.79 -7.11 -20.02
C MET A 32 10.07 -7.96 -19.87
N GLN A 33 11.19 -7.36 -19.48
CA GLN A 33 12.43 -8.10 -19.23
C GLN A 33 12.31 -9.05 -18.04
N TYR A 34 11.63 -8.64 -16.97
CA TYR A 34 11.34 -9.50 -15.82
C TYR A 34 10.43 -10.68 -16.22
N LYS A 35 9.34 -10.41 -16.94
CA LYS A 35 8.41 -11.46 -17.43
C LYS A 35 9.07 -12.45 -18.40
N ASN A 36 10.05 -12.00 -19.17
CA ASN A 36 10.81 -12.85 -20.08
C ASN A 36 12.08 -13.44 -19.44
N GLU A 37 12.17 -13.40 -18.10
CA GLU A 37 13.29 -13.97 -17.32
C GLU A 37 14.67 -13.41 -17.68
N LYS A 38 14.73 -12.22 -18.30
CA LYS A 38 16.00 -11.50 -18.53
C LYS A 38 16.51 -10.81 -17.27
N ILE A 39 15.59 -10.44 -16.38
CA ILE A 39 15.86 -9.91 -15.04
C ILE A 39 15.33 -10.96 -14.07
N VAL A 40 16.21 -11.73 -13.44
CA VAL A 40 15.86 -12.68 -12.38
C VAL A 40 16.44 -12.18 -11.07
N LEU A 41 15.61 -12.04 -10.04
CA LEU A 41 16.05 -11.71 -8.70
C LEU A 41 16.40 -13.00 -7.96
N ASP A 42 17.51 -13.01 -7.24
CA ASP A 42 17.92 -14.18 -6.45
C ASP A 42 18.27 -13.80 -5.00
N TYR A 43 18.85 -14.74 -4.26
CA TYR A 43 19.19 -14.55 -2.85
C TYR A 43 20.20 -13.40 -2.62
N ASN A 44 20.99 -13.00 -3.63
CA ASN A 44 21.90 -11.85 -3.51
C ASN A 44 21.14 -10.52 -3.55
N ASP A 45 19.92 -10.51 -4.09
CA ASP A 45 19.04 -9.34 -4.12
C ASP A 45 18.15 -9.25 -2.86
N PHE A 46 18.41 -10.08 -1.84
CA PHE A 46 17.65 -10.11 -0.60
C PHE A 46 17.80 -8.82 0.21
N VAL A 47 16.66 -8.26 0.60
CA VAL A 47 16.59 -7.03 1.40
C VAL A 47 16.05 -7.32 2.79
N ASP A 48 14.91 -8.02 2.88
CA ASP A 48 14.23 -8.22 4.16
C ASP A 48 13.30 -9.43 4.14
N VAL A 49 12.92 -9.92 5.33
CA VAL A 49 11.98 -11.02 5.52
C VAL A 49 10.94 -10.67 6.59
N ASN A 50 9.67 -10.84 6.25
CA ASN A 50 8.54 -10.63 7.16
C ASN A 50 7.94 -11.96 7.60
N PHE A 51 7.62 -12.05 8.88
CA PHE A 51 6.92 -13.18 9.49
C PHE A 51 5.57 -12.73 9.99
N ILE A 52 4.52 -13.22 9.35
CA ILE A 52 3.16 -12.73 9.54
C ILE A 52 2.33 -13.88 10.09
N ASP A 53 1.76 -13.72 11.28
CA ASP A 53 0.69 -14.61 11.73
C ASP A 53 -0.57 -14.27 10.93
N ILE A 54 -1.03 -15.21 10.10
CA ILE A 54 -2.19 -14.97 9.23
C ILE A 54 -3.46 -14.63 10.03
N ASN A 55 -3.55 -15.07 11.29
CA ASN A 55 -4.68 -14.75 12.15
C ASN A 55 -4.65 -13.28 12.62
N THR A 56 -3.47 -12.66 12.61
CA THR A 56 -3.29 -11.24 12.93
C THR A 56 -3.41 -10.39 11.66
N GLN A 57 -2.88 -10.87 10.52
CA GLN A 57 -3.09 -10.28 9.18
C GLN A 57 -4.58 -10.08 8.89
N SER A 58 -5.40 -11.13 9.08
CA SER A 58 -6.87 -11.04 8.90
C SER A 58 -7.52 -9.97 9.78
N LYS A 59 -7.03 -9.77 11.02
CA LYS A 59 -7.57 -8.76 11.93
C LYS A 59 -7.15 -7.35 11.54
N GLU A 60 -5.93 -7.16 11.04
CA GLU A 60 -5.47 -5.86 10.54
C GLU A 60 -6.17 -5.51 9.22
N ASP A 61 -6.36 -6.48 8.33
CA ASP A 61 -7.12 -6.31 7.09
C ASP A 61 -8.59 -5.98 7.38
N GLU A 62 -9.24 -6.73 8.29
CA GLU A 62 -10.59 -6.42 8.76
C GLU A 62 -10.67 -5.02 9.38
N LYS A 63 -9.69 -4.64 10.20
CA LYS A 63 -9.61 -3.30 10.78
C LYS A 63 -9.48 -2.22 9.70
N ASN A 64 -8.64 -2.43 8.69
CA ASN A 64 -8.44 -1.48 7.60
C ASN A 64 -9.71 -1.34 6.73
N ILE A 65 -10.40 -2.46 6.47
CA ILE A 65 -11.71 -2.46 5.78
C ILE A 65 -12.73 -1.66 6.59
N LEU A 66 -12.86 -1.92 7.89
CA LEU A 66 -13.80 -1.20 8.76
C LEU A 66 -13.46 0.29 8.82
N ILE A 67 -12.18 0.66 8.91
CA ILE A 67 -11.77 2.07 8.90
C ILE A 67 -12.12 2.72 7.57
N LYS A 68 -11.92 2.04 6.43
CA LYS A 68 -12.27 2.55 5.10
C LYS A 68 -13.77 2.84 5.00
N ASP A 69 -14.60 1.89 5.42
CA ASP A 69 -16.06 2.03 5.41
C ASP A 69 -16.52 3.20 6.29
N ILE A 70 -15.96 3.32 7.50
CA ILE A 70 -16.27 4.42 8.43
C ILE A 70 -15.86 5.77 7.83
N ILE A 71 -14.66 5.84 7.23
CA ILE A 71 -14.19 7.08 6.59
C ILE A 71 -15.12 7.44 5.44
N GLU A 72 -15.46 6.54 4.54
CA GLU A 72 -16.34 6.85 3.40
C GLU A 72 -17.72 7.34 3.85
N TYR A 73 -18.31 6.71 4.87
CA TYR A 73 -19.59 7.13 5.44
C TYR A 73 -19.54 8.55 6.01
N ILE A 74 -18.50 8.87 6.79
CA ILE A 74 -18.38 10.17 7.47
C ILE A 74 -17.86 11.27 6.53
N TYR A 75 -17.03 10.92 5.55
CA TYR A 75 -16.32 11.87 4.70
C TYR A 75 -17.28 12.80 3.93
N VAL A 76 -18.40 12.26 3.44
CA VAL A 76 -19.39 13.05 2.68
C VAL A 76 -20.04 14.12 3.55
N ASP A 77 -20.42 13.76 4.78
CA ASP A 77 -21.08 14.67 5.72
C ASP A 77 -20.10 15.74 6.22
N GLU A 78 -18.90 15.32 6.61
CA GLU A 78 -17.84 16.22 7.09
C GLU A 78 -17.29 17.14 6.00
N GLN A 79 -17.29 16.71 4.74
CA GLN A 79 -16.92 17.57 3.61
C GLN A 79 -17.89 18.74 3.49
N LYS A 80 -19.20 18.44 3.56
CA LYS A 80 -20.24 19.46 3.50
C LYS A 80 -20.14 20.41 4.68
N HIS A 81 -19.94 19.89 5.89
CA HIS A 81 -19.75 20.67 7.10
C HIS A 81 -18.50 21.58 7.03
N PHE A 82 -17.42 21.10 6.42
CA PHE A 82 -16.19 21.87 6.21
C PHE A 82 -16.39 23.05 5.25
N GLU A 83 -17.13 22.84 4.17
CA GLU A 83 -17.47 23.88 3.19
C GLU A 83 -18.41 24.94 3.79
N GLU A 84 -19.41 24.52 4.57
CA GLU A 84 -20.35 25.40 5.27
C GLU A 84 -19.70 26.19 6.42
N SER A 85 -18.64 25.63 7.03
CA SER A 85 -17.93 26.26 8.16
C SER A 85 -16.81 27.24 7.73
N ASN A 86 -16.76 27.62 6.45
CA ASN A 86 -15.75 28.53 5.91
C ASN A 86 -14.31 27.98 6.00
N LYS A 87 -14.14 26.65 5.93
CA LYS A 87 -12.87 25.93 5.83
C LYS A 87 -11.88 26.17 6.98
N PRO A 88 -12.25 25.86 8.24
CA PRO A 88 -11.34 26.04 9.37
C PRO A 88 -10.18 25.03 9.31
N GLU A 89 -8.94 25.48 9.53
CA GLU A 89 -7.75 24.60 9.43
C GLU A 89 -7.81 23.37 10.35
N ASN A 90 -8.41 23.51 11.53
CA ASN A 90 -8.53 22.44 12.53
C ASN A 90 -9.75 21.52 12.34
N HIS A 91 -10.44 21.56 11.20
CA HIS A 91 -11.59 20.70 10.95
C HIS A 91 -11.22 19.22 10.87
N ILE A 92 -12.10 18.35 11.40
CA ILE A 92 -11.90 16.89 11.37
C ILE A 92 -11.81 16.34 9.94
N PHE A 93 -12.48 16.99 8.98
CA PHE A 93 -12.37 16.70 7.55
C PHE A 93 -10.92 16.64 7.03
N ASN A 94 -10.04 17.55 7.47
CA ASN A 94 -8.63 17.53 7.04
C ASN A 94 -7.88 16.27 7.55
N LYS A 95 -8.23 15.81 8.76
CA LYS A 95 -7.70 14.57 9.32
C LYS A 95 -8.25 13.35 8.58
N LEU A 96 -9.55 13.34 8.28
CA LEU A 96 -10.21 12.27 7.50
C LEU A 96 -9.62 12.17 6.09
N LYS A 97 -9.38 13.30 5.42
CA LYS A 97 -8.74 13.36 4.11
C LYS A 97 -7.33 12.76 4.14
N ARG A 98 -6.54 13.05 5.17
CA ARG A 98 -5.20 12.49 5.33
C ARG A 98 -5.24 10.99 5.65
N LEU A 99 -6.16 10.56 6.51
CA LEU A 99 -6.38 9.14 6.81
C LEU A 99 -6.80 8.36 5.56
N LYS A 100 -7.68 8.91 4.73
CA LYS A 100 -8.08 8.31 3.45
C LYS A 100 -6.88 8.04 2.54
N LEU A 101 -5.98 9.01 2.40
CA LEU A 101 -4.76 8.87 1.58
C LEU A 101 -3.72 7.87 2.12
N LEU A 102 -3.79 7.50 3.40
CA LEU A 102 -2.88 6.52 4.00
C LEU A 102 -3.43 5.08 3.91
N ILE A 103 -4.72 4.93 3.58
CA ILE A 103 -5.44 3.65 3.51
C ILE A 103 -5.72 3.24 2.06
N ASP A 104 -5.81 4.19 1.12
CA ASP A 104 -5.75 3.97 -0.34
C ASP A 104 -4.32 3.72 -0.82
#